data_AF-A0A850GGM6-F1
#
_entry.id   AF-A0A850GGM6-F1
#
_cell.length_a   1.000
_cell.length_b   1.000
_cell.length_c   1.000
_cell.angle_alpha   90.00
_cell.angle_beta   90.00
_cell.angle_gamma   90.00
#
_symmetry.space_group_name_H-M   'P 1'
#
loop_
_entity.id
_entity.type
_entity.pdbx_description
1 polymer ?
#
loop_
_entity_poly.entity_id
_entity_poly.type
_entity_poly.pdbx_seq_one_letter_code
_entity_poly.pdbx_strand_id
1 'polypeptide(L)' 'MVLLEVRADQPKVPDTEWDKVALHLQLVNMVRARIGQRELDRESGYSPADVRADAEFYIATQSWARQRAKELGIG' A
#
# COMPACT_ATOMS: atom_id res chain seq x y z
N MET A 1 6.21 -19.69 -12.27
CA MET A 1 5.63 -18.54 -13.00
C MET A 1 4.24 -18.32 -12.43
N VAL A 2 4.09 -17.36 -11.50
CA VAL A 2 2.78 -17.07 -10.89
C VAL A 2 2.18 -15.91 -11.67
N LEU A 3 1.16 -16.20 -12.48
CA LEU A 3 0.31 -15.18 -13.09
C LEU A 3 -0.54 -14.57 -11.97
N LEU A 4 -0.22 -13.34 -11.58
CA LEU A 4 -1.15 -12.50 -10.83
C LEU A 4 -2.22 -12.05 -11.83
N GLU A 5 -3.37 -12.71 -11.80
CA GLU A 5 -4.56 -12.27 -12.51
C GLU A 5 -4.92 -10.86 -12.05
N VAL A 6 -4.74 -9.90 -12.95
CA VAL A 6 -5.17 -8.51 -12.77
C VAL A 6 -6.69 -8.54 -12.72
N ARG A 7 -7.26 -8.34 -11.53
CA ARG A 7 -8.71 -8.25 -11.32
C ARG A 7 -9.25 -7.04 -12.09
N ALA A 8 -9.80 -7.29 -13.28
CA ALA A 8 -10.33 -6.28 -14.19
C ALA A 8 -11.69 -5.68 -13.75
N ASP A 9 -12.08 -5.87 -12.49
CA ASP A 9 -13.45 -5.60 -12.01
C ASP A 9 -13.46 -4.84 -10.68
N GLN A 10 -12.46 -3.97 -10.46
CA GLN A 10 -12.48 -3.11 -9.27
C GLN A 10 -13.42 -1.93 -9.51
N PRO A 11 -14.44 -1.73 -8.65
CA PRO A 11 -15.36 -0.60 -8.78
C PRO A 11 -14.60 0.71 -8.64
N LYS A 12 -14.92 1.68 -9.51
CA LYS A 12 -14.37 3.04 -9.42
C LYS A 12 -14.73 3.65 -8.07
N VAL A 13 -13.74 4.17 -7.37
CA VAL A 13 -13.91 4.79 -6.06
C VAL A 13 -14.63 6.13 -6.26
N PRO A 14 -15.76 6.39 -5.56
CA PRO A 14 -16.44 7.68 -5.64
C PRO A 14 -15.51 8.85 -5.28
N ASP A 15 -15.69 10.01 -5.90
CA ASP A 15 -14.81 11.18 -5.72
C ASP A 15 -14.59 11.55 -4.24
N THR A 16 -15.63 11.46 -3.42
CA THR A 16 -15.58 11.75 -1.97
C THR A 16 -14.71 10.78 -1.18
N GLU A 17 -14.54 9.55 -1.67
CA GLU A 17 -13.66 8.54 -1.06
C GLU A 17 -12.22 8.66 -1.60
N TRP A 18 -12.06 9.13 -2.84
CA TRP A 18 -10.74 9.39 -3.42
C TRP A 18 -9.97 10.47 -2.63
N ASP A 19 -10.65 11.54 -2.25
CA ASP A 19 -10.03 12.62 -1.46
C ASP A 19 -9.50 12.12 -0.11
N LYS A 20 -10.10 11.06 0.46
CA LYS A 20 -9.65 10.46 1.72
C LYS A 20 -8.37 9.65 1.58
N VAL A 21 -8.05 9.17 0.38
CA VAL A 21 -6.89 8.29 0.14
C VAL A 21 -5.74 8.99 -0.61
N ALA A 22 -6.00 10.14 -1.23
CA ALA A 22 -5.03 10.85 -2.07
C ALA A 22 -3.69 11.15 -1.37
N LEU A 23 -3.72 11.55 -0.09
CA LEU A 23 -2.49 11.83 0.67
C LEU A 23 -1.67 10.56 0.94
N HIS A 24 -2.33 9.45 1.28
CA HIS A 24 -1.67 8.16 1.48
C HIS A 24 -1.03 7.66 0.17
N LEU A 25 -1.72 7.86 -0.96
CA LEU A 25 -1.22 7.48 -2.28
C LEU A 25 0.04 8.23 -2.69
N GLN A 26 0.23 9.49 -2.27
CA GLN A 26 1.50 10.20 -2.52
C GLN A 26 2.69 9.44 -1.91
N LEU A 27 2.55 8.96 -0.67
CA LEU A 27 3.60 8.18 0.00
C LEU A 27 3.83 6.84 -0.71
N VAL A 28 2.75 6.12 -1.00
CA VAL A 28 2.81 4.81 -1.67
C VAL A 28 3.46 4.94 -3.05
N ASN A 29 3.08 5.95 -3.84
CA ASN A 29 3.62 6.17 -5.18
C ASN A 29 5.10 6.57 -5.18
N MET A 30 5.59 7.30 -4.16
CA MET A 30 7.03 7.53 -3.99
C MET A 30 7.80 6.22 -3.82
N VAL A 31 7.28 5.29 -3.01
CA VAL A 31 7.92 3.97 -2.80
C VAL A 31 7.85 3.14 -4.09
N ARG A 32 6.69 3.10 -4.75
CA ARG A 32 6.48 2.36 -6.01
C ARG A 32 7.42 2.84 -7.11
N ALA A 33 7.58 4.15 -7.27
CA ALA A 33 8.51 4.73 -8.23
C ALA A 33 9.96 4.27 -7.98
N ARG A 34 10.39 4.22 -6.71
CA ARG A 34 11.73 3.75 -6.33
C ARG A 34 11.98 2.29 -6.71
N ILE A 35 10.95 1.45 -6.70
CA ILE A 35 11.03 0.03 -7.07
C ILE A 35 10.59 -0.25 -8.51
N GLY A 36 10.42 0.78 -9.33
CA GLY A 36 10.04 0.65 -10.75
C GLY A 36 8.61 0.17 -11.00
N GLN A 37 7.73 0.30 -10.00
CA GLN A 37 6.31 -0.03 -10.15
C GLN A 37 5.50 1.16 -10.69
N ARG A 38 4.48 0.86 -11.50
CA ARG A 38 3.53 1.85 -12.02
C ARG A 38 2.80 2.58 -10.88
N GLU A 39 2.58 3.88 -11.04
CA GLU A 39 1.78 4.71 -10.14
C GLU A 39 0.35 4.16 -9.96
N LEU A 40 -0.20 4.31 -8.75
CA LEU A 40 -1.62 4.15 -8.45
C LEU A 40 -2.34 5.47 -8.69
N ASP A 41 -3.37 5.44 -9.53
CA ASP A 41 -4.20 6.58 -9.92
C ASP A 41 -5.68 6.28 -9.62
N ARG A 42 -6.57 7.19 -10.01
CA ARG A 42 -8.02 7.03 -9.79
C ARG A 42 -8.61 5.77 -10.42
N GLU A 43 -7.96 5.26 -11.46
CA GLU A 43 -8.40 4.07 -12.19
C GLU A 43 -7.82 2.79 -11.58
N SER A 44 -6.96 2.90 -10.55
CA SER A 44 -6.36 1.74 -9.89
C SER A 44 -7.29 1.02 -8.92
N GLY A 45 -8.50 1.54 -8.69
CA GLY A 45 -9.48 0.99 -7.74
C GLY A 45 -9.08 1.08 -6.27
N TYR A 46 -8.05 1.86 -5.95
CA TYR A 46 -7.49 1.98 -4.60
C TYR A 46 -8.46 2.72 -3.67
N SER A 47 -8.81 2.07 -2.56
CA SER A 47 -9.93 2.46 -1.70
C SER A 47 -9.51 2.68 -0.24
N PRO A 48 -10.38 3.27 0.60
CA PRO A 48 -10.13 3.37 2.04
C PRO A 48 -9.91 2.02 2.74
N ALA A 49 -10.42 0.92 2.20
CA ALA A 49 -10.18 -0.42 2.73
C ALA A 49 -8.72 -0.86 2.52
N ASP A 50 -8.12 -0.48 1.40
CA ASP A 50 -6.71 -0.77 1.10
C ASP A 50 -5.78 0.02 2.03
N VAL A 51 -6.12 1.27 2.36
CA VAL A 51 -5.39 2.05 3.36
C VAL A 51 -5.35 1.33 4.72
N ARG A 52 -6.48 0.72 5.11
CA ARG A 52 -6.55 -0.05 6.36
C ARG A 52 -5.67 -1.31 6.29
N ALA A 53 -5.74 -2.03 5.18
CA ALA A 53 -4.91 -3.22 4.96
C ALA A 53 -3.41 -2.87 4.98
N ASP A 54 -3.01 -1.77 4.34
CA ASP A 54 -1.64 -1.25 4.37
C ASP A 54 -1.21 -0.93 5.80
N ALA A 55 -2.05 -0.24 6.57
CA ALA A 55 -1.74 0.09 7.96
C ALA A 55 -1.55 -1.16 8.83
N GLU A 56 -2.41 -2.17 8.68
CA GLU A 56 -2.28 -3.45 9.38
C GLU A 56 -0.99 -4.18 8.99
N PHE A 57 -0.67 -4.20 7.69
CA PHE A 57 0.58 -4.75 7.20
C PHE A 57 1.81 -4.02 7.75
N TYR A 58 1.79 -2.68 7.79
CA TYR A 58 2.89 -1.88 8.35
C TYR A 58 3.07 -2.12 9.85
N ILE A 59 1.98 -2.24 10.60
CA ILE A 59 2.04 -2.59 12.02
C ILE A 59 2.68 -3.97 12.22
N ALA A 60 2.27 -4.97 11.42
CA ALA A 60 2.81 -6.32 11.47
C ALA A 60 4.31 -6.35 11.09
N THR A 61 4.68 -5.69 10.00
CA THR A 61 6.06 -5.68 9.49
C THR A 61 7.00 -4.81 10.30
N GLN A 62 6.55 -3.68 10.83
CA GLN A 62 7.34 -2.91 11.79
C GLN A 62 7.56 -3.71 13.08
N SER A 63 6.59 -4.54 13.50
CA SER A 63 6.77 -5.41 14.67
C SER A 63 7.83 -6.48 14.40
N TRP A 64 7.84 -7.07 13.20
CA TRP A 64 8.94 -7.93 12.76
C TRP A 64 10.29 -7.21 12.71
N ALA A 65 10.36 -6.03 12.11
CA ALA A 65 11.60 -5.25 11.99
C ALA A 65 12.14 -4.86 13.37
N ARG A 66 11.26 -4.43 14.29
CA ARG A 66 11.61 -4.13 15.70
C ARG A 66 12.11 -5.38 16.43
N GLN A 67 11.44 -6.52 16.26
CA GLN A 67 11.89 -7.79 16.83
C GLN A 67 13.27 -8.19 16.29
N ARG A 68 13.48 -8.07 14.99
CA ARG A 68 14.76 -8.41 14.35
C ARG A 68 15.89 -7.47 14.77
N ALA A 69 15.61 -6.18 14.92
CA ALA A 69 16.57 -5.20 15.44
C ALA A 69 17.00 -5.56 16.87
N LYS A 70 16.04 -5.95 17.73
CA LYS A 70 16.32 -6.44 19.09
C LYS A 70 17.19 -7.69 19.10
N GLU A 71 16.90 -8.68 18.24
CA GLU A 71 17.73 -9.89 18.09
C GLU A 71 19.17 -9.58 17.65
N LEU A 72 19.35 -8.54 16.84
CA LEU A 72 20.64 -8.09 16.35
C LEU A 72 21.36 -7.14 17.34
N GLY A 73 20.76 -6.84 18.50
CA GLY A 73 21.31 -5.91 19.47
C GLY A 73 21.30 -4.44 19.01
N ILE A 74 20.48 -4.12 18.01
CA ILE A 74 20.27 -2.77 17.51
C ILE A 74 18.99 -2.25 18.17
N GLY A 75 19.11 -1.57 19.31
CA GLY A 75 17.97 -1.04 20.07
C GLY A 75 18.37 -0.41 21.39
#